data_AF-A0A3D1RYH8-F1
#
_entry.id   AF-A0A3D1RYH8-F1
#
_cell.length_a   1.000
_cell.length_b   1.000
_cell.length_c   1.000
_cell.angle_alpha   90.00
_cell.angle_beta   90.00
_cell.angle_gamma   90.00
#
_symmetry.space_group_name_H-M   'P 1'
#
loop_
_entity.id
_entity.type
_entity.pdbx_description
1 polymer ?
#
loop_
_entity_poly.entity_id
_entity_poly.type
_entity_poly.pdbx_seq_one_letter_code
_entity_poly.pdbx_strand_id
1 'polypeptide(L)'
;MGLGDAGVEADSHRRGTLEDNPCRIRPGTEDPTDTGVPLMSCRRSFLFIILALCWGGVLAAEVPSGPRPAASAETLVEGAAIYLQRCSFCHGLLGDGNGPAAEYLDPRPRDFTLGTFKFRTTQSGELPRDEDLFRTISRGLAGTAMQAFDSDLIKNGLAENERWAVIDYIKTFAIEFEDPELDPVKNGLVVTLPQEQPPYSEALVAKGKEVFEHAKCWECHGKLGRGDGQESFDRTDDWGFPIRIRNVTHPWKIKAGIKVEDIYMRFSTGVNGTPMPSFVDALSEEERWALANFIKSLQHQLTDHQVLKAKEIEGEIFDDPTDENWAAAEPMDVRLTGQVIAAPRWQNPSIEMATVRALYNQTDIAFLIQWDDPFKDIVHQEEAEFDAQKISRIGAFNSFIPANGALQRQLQTFRDAIALQFPVKLPEGTKKPHFFRGDSSNPVHLWRWRSDLAEVTAVEEANARGWKQPAKTQPKDQQQVAATANWDQGRWSVIMRRPLLTGDRNDIQFVKGRFIPLALNAWDGSNGEHALVMSLSTWHSVILEAPVPLAVYLYTLLAVVVSGVLGFWLMRKEQARTRPAL
;
A
#
# COMPACT_ATOMS: atom_id res chain seq x y z
N MET A 1 -42.70 56.02 -17.34
CA MET A 1 -41.70 56.98 -17.84
C MET A 1 -40.36 56.26 -17.74
N GLY A 2 -39.89 55.59 -18.80
CA GLY A 2 -39.24 56.19 -19.98
C GLY A 2 -37.73 56.21 -19.70
N LEU A 3 -37.00 55.14 -20.08
CA LEU A 3 -36.17 55.00 -21.30
C LEU A 3 -34.75 55.58 -21.16
N GLY A 4 -33.73 54.75 -21.46
CA GLY A 4 -32.34 55.17 -21.62
C GLY A 4 -31.32 54.02 -21.68
N ASP A 5 -31.38 53.23 -22.76
CA ASP A 5 -30.41 52.20 -23.19
C ASP A 5 -29.07 52.78 -23.70
N ALA A 6 -27.99 52.02 -23.47
CA ALA A 6 -26.91 51.68 -24.43
C ALA A 6 -25.93 50.73 -23.68
N GLY A 7 -25.54 49.54 -24.12
CA GLY A 7 -25.66 48.82 -25.37
C GLY A 7 -24.43 47.91 -25.44
N VAL A 8 -24.59 46.59 -25.30
CA VAL A 8 -23.56 45.61 -25.68
C VAL A 8 -24.27 44.49 -26.41
N GLU A 9 -23.97 44.38 -27.71
CA GLU A 9 -24.53 43.41 -28.64
C GLU A 9 -24.22 41.97 -28.20
N ALA A 10 -25.28 41.16 -28.18
CA ALA A 10 -25.17 39.72 -28.30
C ALA A 10 -25.22 39.39 -29.80
N ASP A 11 -24.22 38.65 -30.29
CA ASP A 11 -24.38 37.88 -31.52
C ASP A 11 -24.41 36.39 -31.20
N SER A 12 -25.39 35.72 -31.79
CA SER A 12 -25.76 34.35 -31.55
C SER A 12 -25.27 33.50 -32.70
N HIS A 13 -24.36 32.55 -32.46
CA HIS A 13 -24.35 31.34 -33.28
C HIS A 13 -23.94 30.09 -32.49
N ARG A 14 -24.79 29.09 -32.70
CA ARG A 14 -24.86 27.74 -32.13
C ARG A 14 -23.65 26.86 -32.46
N ARG A 15 -23.41 25.93 -31.52
CA ARG A 15 -22.89 24.55 -31.69
C ARG A 15 -21.47 24.41 -32.28
N GLY A 16 -20.48 24.35 -31.40
CA GLY A 16 -19.20 23.66 -31.66
C GLY A 16 -19.23 22.28 -31.01
N THR A 17 -19.16 21.23 -31.83
CA THR A 17 -19.10 19.83 -31.42
C THR A 17 -17.71 19.45 -30.92
N LEU A 18 -17.68 18.48 -30.00
CA LEU A 18 -16.49 17.77 -29.49
C LEU A 18 -15.70 17.11 -30.64
N GLU A 19 -14.78 17.83 -31.29
CA GLU A 19 -13.93 17.26 -32.35
C GLU A 19 -12.42 17.55 -32.25
N ASP A 20 -11.94 18.22 -31.20
CA ASP A 20 -10.50 18.51 -31.04
C ASP A 20 -9.86 17.78 -29.84
N ASN A 21 -9.69 16.47 -29.97
CA ASN A 21 -8.83 15.67 -29.08
C ASN A 21 -7.87 14.81 -29.93
N PRO A 22 -6.53 14.95 -29.81
CA PRO A 22 -5.55 14.34 -30.73
C PRO A 22 -5.28 12.84 -30.49
N CYS A 23 -6.18 12.11 -29.82
CA CYS A 23 -6.03 10.69 -29.54
C CYS A 23 -7.33 9.93 -29.86
N ARG A 24 -7.54 9.63 -31.15
CA ARG A 24 -8.48 8.57 -31.54
C ARG A 24 -7.84 7.67 -32.59
N ILE A 25 -7.83 6.38 -32.26
CA ILE A 25 -7.46 5.25 -33.11
C ILE A 25 -8.44 5.23 -34.30
N ARG A 26 -7.92 5.24 -35.54
CA ARG A 26 -8.73 5.12 -36.76
C ARG A 26 -9.22 3.68 -36.93
N PRO A 27 -10.47 3.45 -37.41
CA PRO A 27 -10.91 2.12 -37.85
C PRO A 27 -10.13 1.73 -39.12
N GLY A 28 -9.71 0.46 -39.17
CA GLY A 28 -8.99 -0.10 -40.31
C GLY A 28 -9.82 -0.08 -41.60
N THR A 29 -9.18 0.27 -42.70
CA THR A 29 -9.72 0.16 -44.06
C THR A 29 -9.61 -1.29 -44.54
N GLU A 30 -10.68 -1.79 -45.14
CA GLU A 30 -10.76 -3.10 -45.81
C GLU A 30 -9.99 -3.06 -47.15
N ASP A 31 -8.66 -3.21 -47.12
CA ASP A 31 -7.87 -3.66 -48.28
C ASP A 31 -6.53 -4.28 -47.82
N PRO A 32 -6.29 -5.60 -47.99
CA PRO A 32 -5.12 -6.29 -47.47
C PRO A 32 -3.85 -6.23 -48.35
N THR A 33 -3.72 -5.30 -49.31
CA THR A 33 -2.53 -5.27 -50.20
C THR A 33 -1.76 -3.95 -50.32
N ASP A 34 -2.16 -2.87 -49.65
CA ASP A 34 -1.45 -1.58 -49.75
C ASP A 34 -0.44 -1.36 -48.61
N THR A 35 0.76 -1.94 -48.74
CA THR A 35 1.90 -1.61 -47.87
C THR A 35 2.71 -0.47 -48.47
N GLY A 36 2.24 0.77 -48.28
CA GLY A 36 2.88 2.00 -48.74
C GLY A 36 4.25 2.30 -48.11
N VAL A 37 5.30 1.57 -48.51
CA VAL A 37 6.70 1.88 -48.19
C VAL A 37 7.54 1.86 -49.47
N PRO A 38 8.13 3.00 -49.89
CA PRO A 38 9.11 2.99 -50.97
C PRO A 38 10.45 2.42 -50.47
N LEU A 39 10.94 1.39 -51.16
CA LEU A 39 12.27 0.80 -50.97
C LEU A 39 13.36 1.81 -51.33
N MET A 40 13.98 2.43 -50.32
CA MET A 40 15.23 3.18 -50.46
C MET A 40 16.43 2.26 -50.20
N SER A 41 17.35 2.24 -51.15
CA SER A 41 18.58 1.45 -51.17
C SER A 41 19.49 1.73 -49.96
N CYS A 42 19.77 0.70 -49.18
CA CYS A 42 20.62 0.76 -47.99
C CYS A 42 22.11 0.75 -48.37
N ARG A 43 22.83 1.85 -48.07
CA ARG A 43 24.29 1.88 -47.99
C ARG A 43 24.70 1.70 -46.53
N ARG A 44 25.58 0.72 -46.31
CA ARG A 44 26.14 0.27 -45.03
C ARG A 44 26.69 1.42 -44.18
N SER A 45 26.24 1.52 -42.93
CA SER A 45 27.01 2.04 -41.79
C SER A 45 26.35 1.58 -40.49
N PHE A 46 26.96 0.61 -39.83
CA PHE A 46 26.60 0.20 -38.47
C PHE A 46 27.17 1.22 -37.49
N LEU A 47 26.31 2.00 -36.83
CA LEU A 47 26.66 2.75 -35.62
C LEU A 47 25.82 2.18 -34.48
N PHE A 48 26.41 1.32 -33.65
CA PHE A 48 25.81 0.88 -32.39
C PHE A 48 25.94 2.03 -31.38
N ILE A 49 24.89 2.83 -31.23
CA ILE A 49 24.75 3.70 -30.05
C ILE A 49 24.16 2.84 -28.93
N ILE A 50 25.01 2.43 -28.00
CA ILE A 50 24.59 1.87 -26.73
C ILE A 50 24.05 3.05 -25.90
N LEU A 51 22.74 3.27 -25.96
CA LEU A 51 22.06 4.18 -25.04
C LEU A 51 21.93 3.44 -23.70
N ALA A 52 22.92 3.58 -22.83
CA ALA A 52 22.79 3.22 -21.44
C ALA A 52 21.78 4.18 -20.79
N LEU A 53 20.50 3.86 -20.91
CA LEU A 53 19.44 4.46 -20.11
C LEU A 53 19.67 4.03 -18.66
N CYS A 54 20.43 4.85 -17.93
CA CYS A 54 20.39 4.86 -16.47
C CYS A 54 18.97 5.30 -16.09
N TRP A 55 18.04 4.35 -15.99
CA TRP A 55 16.80 4.54 -15.24
C TRP A 55 17.14 4.56 -13.75
N GLY A 56 17.81 5.63 -13.31
CA GLY A 56 17.76 6.01 -11.91
C GLY A 56 16.34 6.47 -11.64
N GLY A 57 15.62 5.78 -10.74
CA GLY A 57 14.30 6.25 -10.32
C GLY A 57 14.41 7.70 -9.83
N VAL A 58 13.49 8.56 -10.29
CA VAL A 58 13.41 9.95 -9.81
C VAL A 58 12.98 9.88 -8.34
N LEU A 59 13.92 10.19 -7.43
CA LEU A 59 13.63 10.37 -6.02
C LEU A 59 13.22 11.83 -5.80
N ALA A 60 12.32 12.08 -4.84
CA ALA A 60 12.01 13.46 -4.44
C ALA A 60 13.28 14.21 -4.02
N ALA A 61 13.36 15.50 -4.33
CA ALA A 61 14.42 16.38 -3.89
C ALA A 61 14.33 16.55 -2.36
N GLU A 62 15.04 15.69 -1.62
CA GLU A 62 15.14 15.77 -0.15
C GLU A 62 16.05 16.91 0.31
N VAL A 63 16.81 17.49 -0.62
CA VAL A 63 17.72 18.60 -0.44
C VAL A 63 17.39 19.65 -1.51
N PRO A 64 17.28 20.94 -1.14
CA PRO A 64 17.10 22.04 -2.08
C PRO A 64 18.22 22.11 -3.13
N SER A 65 17.92 22.55 -4.35
CA SER A 65 18.91 22.69 -5.43
C SER A 65 19.86 23.88 -5.23
N GLY A 66 19.48 24.84 -4.39
CA GLY A 66 20.29 25.99 -4.03
C GLY A 66 19.95 26.56 -2.65
N PRO A 67 20.59 27.68 -2.27
CA PRO A 67 20.25 28.39 -1.05
C PRO A 67 18.77 28.79 -1.02
N ARG A 68 18.13 28.69 0.15
CA ARG A 68 16.75 29.14 0.35
C ARG A 68 16.61 30.61 -0.10
N PRO A 69 15.64 30.95 -0.96
CA PRO A 69 15.34 32.34 -1.30
C PRO A 69 14.95 33.15 -0.05
N ALA A 70 15.34 34.42 0.00
CA ALA A 70 14.91 35.29 1.09
C ALA A 70 13.39 35.49 1.02
N ALA A 71 12.71 35.34 2.16
CA ALA A 71 11.28 35.60 2.25
C ALA A 71 11.00 37.08 1.94
N SER A 72 9.98 37.33 1.14
CA SER A 72 9.50 38.66 0.79
C SER A 72 7.98 38.74 0.98
N ALA A 73 7.42 39.95 0.97
CA ALA A 73 5.96 40.10 0.99
C ALA A 73 5.30 39.39 -0.21
N GLU A 74 5.97 39.35 -1.37
CA GLU A 74 5.49 38.65 -2.56
C GLU A 74 5.49 37.13 -2.36
N THR A 75 6.58 36.55 -1.82
CA THR A 75 6.65 35.09 -1.59
C THR A 75 5.67 34.65 -0.50
N LEU A 76 5.39 35.50 0.49
CA LEU A 76 4.36 35.23 1.51
C LEU A 76 2.94 35.23 0.91
N VAL A 77 2.63 36.14 -0.02
CA VAL A 77 1.33 36.16 -0.72
C VAL A 77 1.18 34.92 -1.61
N GLU A 78 2.23 34.55 -2.35
CA GLU A 78 2.27 33.33 -3.15
C GLU A 78 2.09 32.08 -2.26
N GLY A 79 2.83 32.01 -1.17
CA GLY A 79 2.75 30.92 -0.19
C GLY A 79 1.37 30.78 0.43
N ALA A 80 0.72 31.90 0.78
CA ALA A 80 -0.65 31.91 1.29
C ALA A 80 -1.65 31.37 0.26
N ALA A 81 -1.50 31.75 -1.02
CA ALA A 81 -2.36 31.24 -2.09
C ALA A 81 -2.18 29.72 -2.30
N ILE A 82 -0.93 29.24 -2.28
CA ILE A 82 -0.62 27.80 -2.36
C ILE A 82 -1.21 27.07 -1.16
N TYR A 83 -0.98 27.56 0.06
CA TYR A 83 -1.50 26.95 1.28
C TYR A 83 -3.02 26.82 1.24
N LEU A 84 -3.72 27.90 0.86
CA LEU A 84 -5.17 27.91 0.73
C LEU A 84 -5.65 26.81 -0.23
N GLN A 85 -5.02 26.67 -1.38
CA GLN A 85 -5.43 25.73 -2.42
C GLN A 85 -5.01 24.27 -2.16
N ARG A 86 -3.88 24.05 -1.47
CA ARG A 86 -3.21 22.74 -1.42
C ARG A 86 -3.09 22.14 -0.02
N CYS A 87 -3.13 22.95 1.03
CA CYS A 87 -2.83 22.52 2.40
C CYS A 87 -4.04 22.68 3.34
N SER A 88 -4.80 23.76 3.18
CA SER A 88 -5.86 24.17 4.13
C SER A 88 -7.00 23.16 4.30
N PHE A 89 -7.27 22.34 3.28
CA PHE A 89 -8.32 21.32 3.35
C PHE A 89 -8.04 20.25 4.42
N CYS A 90 -6.76 19.99 4.69
CA CYS A 90 -6.31 19.10 5.76
C CYS A 90 -5.86 19.89 6.99
N HIS A 91 -4.98 20.87 6.81
CA HIS A 91 -4.33 21.59 7.92
C HIS A 91 -5.13 22.76 8.50
N GLY A 92 -6.30 23.07 7.95
CA GLY A 92 -7.15 24.17 8.39
C GLY A 92 -6.71 25.53 7.81
N LEU A 93 -7.65 26.46 7.68
CA LEU A 93 -7.36 27.82 7.23
C LEU A 93 -6.47 28.58 8.22
N LEU A 94 -6.53 28.21 9.50
CA LEU A 94 -5.75 28.81 10.58
C LEU A 94 -4.46 28.05 10.91
N GLY A 95 -4.14 27.00 10.15
CA GLY A 95 -2.97 26.15 10.44
C GLY A 95 -3.13 25.24 11.65
N ASP A 96 -4.33 25.14 12.23
CA ASP A 96 -4.64 24.45 13.49
C ASP A 96 -4.88 22.93 13.35
N GLY A 97 -4.63 22.37 12.17
CA GLY A 97 -4.89 20.96 11.88
C GLY A 97 -6.38 20.59 11.82
N ASN A 98 -7.29 21.56 11.78
CA ASN A 98 -8.75 21.35 11.75
C ASN A 98 -9.38 21.67 10.39
N GLY A 99 -8.72 21.27 9.30
CA GLY A 99 -9.32 21.35 7.97
C GLY A 99 -10.55 20.44 7.82
N PRO A 100 -11.42 20.67 6.82
CA PRO A 100 -12.60 19.84 6.58
C PRO A 100 -12.33 18.33 6.44
N ALA A 101 -11.12 17.92 6.04
CA ALA A 101 -10.74 16.52 5.97
C ALA A 101 -10.26 15.93 7.32
N ALA A 102 -9.88 16.77 8.28
CA ALA A 102 -9.06 16.36 9.43
C ALA A 102 -9.74 15.31 10.32
N GLU A 103 -11.06 15.35 10.47
CA GLU A 103 -11.80 14.36 11.27
C GLU A 103 -11.81 12.96 10.66
N TYR A 104 -11.54 12.82 9.36
CA TYR A 104 -11.56 11.55 8.65
C TYR A 104 -10.17 10.93 8.47
N LEU A 105 -9.10 11.59 8.94
CA LEU A 105 -7.73 11.16 8.73
C LEU A 105 -7.09 10.66 10.03
N ASP A 106 -6.47 9.48 9.95
CA ASP A 106 -5.60 8.94 10.99
C ASP A 106 -4.22 8.62 10.39
N PRO A 107 -3.15 9.33 10.80
CA PRO A 107 -3.11 10.35 11.83
C PRO A 107 -3.78 11.67 11.40
N ARG A 108 -4.16 12.49 12.39
CA ARG A 108 -4.62 13.87 12.18
C ARG A 108 -3.54 14.72 11.49
N PRO A 109 -3.94 15.69 10.64
CA PRO A 109 -3.03 16.69 10.10
C PRO A 109 -2.30 17.47 11.20
N ARG A 110 -1.07 17.91 10.92
CA ARG A 110 -0.28 18.70 11.88
C ARG A 110 -0.95 20.04 12.14
N ASP A 111 -1.12 20.36 13.42
CA ASP A 111 -1.32 21.71 13.91
C ASP A 111 0.02 22.45 13.92
N PHE A 112 0.13 23.48 13.09
CA PHE A 112 1.32 24.33 12.95
C PHE A 112 1.37 25.43 14.00
N THR A 113 0.27 25.75 14.67
CA THR A 113 0.17 26.90 15.59
C THR A 113 0.96 26.71 16.89
N LEU A 114 1.35 25.47 17.20
CA LEU A 114 2.13 25.13 18.40
C LEU A 114 3.65 25.08 18.17
N GLY A 115 4.14 25.41 16.97
CA GLY A 115 5.58 25.32 16.64
C GLY A 115 6.18 23.91 16.75
N THR A 116 5.36 22.87 16.97
CA THR A 116 5.84 21.52 17.35
C THR A 116 5.85 20.58 16.15
N PHE A 117 7.04 20.23 15.66
CA PHE A 117 7.20 19.38 14.47
C PHE A 117 7.81 18.00 14.79
N LYS A 118 7.22 16.94 14.24
CA LYS A 118 7.61 15.55 14.54
C LYS A 118 8.96 15.13 13.95
N PHE A 119 9.30 15.60 12.74
CA PHE A 119 10.44 15.11 11.98
C PHE A 119 11.43 16.23 11.71
N ARG A 120 12.58 16.16 12.37
CA ARG A 120 13.55 17.25 12.45
C ARG A 120 14.98 16.71 12.37
N THR A 121 15.92 17.63 12.22
CA THR A 121 17.36 17.45 12.41
C THR A 121 17.91 18.39 13.49
N THR A 122 17.08 18.67 14.51
CA THR A 122 17.39 19.48 15.70
C THR A 122 17.14 18.67 16.97
N GLN A 123 17.69 19.13 18.11
CA GLN A 123 17.53 18.45 19.40
C GLN A 123 16.05 18.31 19.80
N SER A 124 15.71 17.34 20.66
CA SER A 124 14.33 17.12 21.11
C SER A 124 13.75 18.38 21.73
N GLY A 125 12.48 18.71 21.41
CA GLY A 125 11.83 19.95 21.87
C GLY A 125 12.03 21.16 20.95
N GLU A 126 13.10 21.19 20.15
CA GLU A 126 13.44 22.35 19.32
C GLU A 126 12.60 22.49 18.04
N LEU A 127 12.54 23.71 17.48
CA LEU A 127 11.94 23.99 16.18
C LEU A 127 12.62 23.18 15.04
N PRO A 128 11.91 22.89 13.93
CA PRO A 128 12.51 22.33 12.73
C PRO A 128 13.43 23.35 12.05
N ARG A 129 14.43 22.84 11.32
CA ARG A 129 15.10 23.66 10.31
C ARG A 129 14.20 23.87 9.10
N ASP A 130 14.49 24.90 8.31
CA ASP A 130 13.80 25.12 7.04
C ASP A 130 13.95 23.93 6.09
N GLU A 131 15.13 23.29 6.08
CA GLU A 131 15.36 22.09 5.26
C GLU A 131 14.56 20.87 5.75
N ASP A 132 14.20 20.81 7.04
CA ASP A 132 13.34 19.73 7.55
C ASP A 132 11.91 19.89 7.02
N LEU A 133 11.40 21.12 6.99
CA LEU A 133 10.10 21.46 6.42
C LEU A 133 10.09 21.21 4.91
N PHE A 134 11.14 21.66 4.21
CA PHE A 134 11.32 21.43 2.78
C PHE A 134 11.31 19.94 2.46
N ARG A 135 12.12 19.14 3.15
CA ARG A 135 12.16 17.69 2.95
C ARG A 135 10.80 17.03 3.20
N THR A 136 10.11 17.44 4.26
CA THR A 136 8.79 16.89 4.63
C THR A 136 7.74 17.18 3.57
N ILE A 137 7.66 18.41 3.05
CA ILE A 137 6.71 18.78 1.99
C ILE A 137 7.07 18.06 0.68
N SER A 138 8.36 18.01 0.35
CA SER A 138 8.85 17.44 -0.90
C SER A 138 8.48 15.96 -1.05
N ARG A 139 8.79 15.14 -0.05
CA ARG A 139 8.54 13.68 -0.11
C ARG A 139 7.23 13.23 0.51
N GLY A 140 6.53 14.13 1.22
CA GLY A 140 5.36 13.77 2.02
C GLY A 140 5.70 12.91 3.23
N LEU A 141 4.69 12.27 3.80
CA LEU A 141 4.83 11.35 4.94
C LEU A 141 4.15 10.01 4.64
N ALA A 142 4.96 8.97 4.45
CA ALA A 142 4.48 7.64 4.08
C ALA A 142 3.47 7.07 5.10
N GLY A 143 2.42 6.41 4.58
CA GLY A 143 1.35 5.84 5.39
C GLY A 143 0.49 6.90 6.11
N THR A 144 0.39 8.10 5.54
CA THR A 144 -0.53 9.18 5.95
C THR A 144 -1.14 9.83 4.71
N ALA A 145 -2.12 10.72 4.90
CA ALA A 145 -2.68 11.52 3.80
C ALA A 145 -1.77 12.65 3.30
N MET A 146 -0.62 12.90 3.96
CA MET A 146 0.36 13.90 3.51
C MET A 146 1.15 13.35 2.32
N GLN A 147 0.63 13.57 1.12
CA GLN A 147 1.29 13.21 -0.14
C GLN A 147 2.59 14.00 -0.36
N ALA A 148 3.41 13.53 -1.30
CA ALA A 148 4.55 14.28 -1.80
C ALA A 148 4.09 15.48 -2.64
N PHE A 149 4.77 16.61 -2.50
CA PHE A 149 4.52 17.82 -3.28
C PHE A 149 5.66 18.18 -4.23
N ASP A 150 6.67 17.33 -4.40
CA ASP A 150 7.68 17.57 -5.42
C ASP A 150 7.11 17.41 -6.84
N SER A 151 7.22 18.45 -7.69
CA SER A 151 6.79 18.41 -9.09
C SER A 151 7.54 17.38 -9.94
N ASP A 152 8.77 17.01 -9.55
CA ASP A 152 9.54 16.00 -10.26
C ASP A 152 9.03 14.57 -9.98
N LEU A 153 8.37 14.38 -8.83
CA LEU A 153 7.80 13.10 -8.42
C LEU A 153 6.31 12.98 -8.78
N ILE A 154 5.56 14.07 -8.61
CA ILE A 154 4.11 14.11 -8.78
C ILE A 154 3.77 15.15 -9.84
N LYS A 155 3.02 14.75 -10.89
CA LYS A 155 2.66 15.63 -12.02
C LYS A 155 1.99 16.95 -11.60
N ASN A 156 1.24 16.93 -10.51
CA ASN A 156 0.59 18.11 -9.93
C ASN A 156 1.29 18.58 -8.63
N GLY A 157 2.60 18.33 -8.50
CA GLY A 157 3.42 18.85 -7.42
C GLY A 157 3.66 20.35 -7.55
N LEU A 158 4.53 20.85 -6.68
CA LEU A 158 4.97 22.22 -6.56
C LEU A 158 6.45 22.29 -6.96
N ALA A 159 6.81 23.33 -7.70
CA ALA A 159 8.19 23.68 -7.96
C ALA A 159 8.93 23.99 -6.65
N GLU A 160 10.26 24.03 -6.70
CA GLU A 160 11.08 24.29 -5.51
C GLU A 160 10.78 25.66 -4.87
N ASN A 161 10.64 26.72 -5.67
CA ASN A 161 10.30 28.07 -5.19
C ASN A 161 8.90 28.11 -4.56
N GLU A 162 7.92 27.41 -5.13
CA GLU A 162 6.57 27.30 -4.60
C GLU A 162 6.55 26.56 -3.24
N ARG A 163 7.38 25.50 -3.11
CA ARG A 163 7.59 24.81 -1.82
C ARG A 163 8.20 25.76 -0.78
N TRP A 164 9.17 26.58 -1.15
CA TRP A 164 9.72 27.59 -0.24
C TRP A 164 8.70 28.65 0.17
N ALA A 165 7.94 29.19 -0.78
CA ALA A 165 6.90 30.17 -0.53
C ALA A 165 5.85 29.66 0.48
N VAL A 166 5.37 28.43 0.31
CA VAL A 166 4.41 27.85 1.27
C VAL A 166 5.04 27.57 2.63
N ILE A 167 6.34 27.26 2.71
CA ILE A 167 7.06 27.13 3.98
C ILE A 167 7.15 28.47 4.71
N ASP A 168 7.47 29.56 3.99
CA ASP A 168 7.47 30.91 4.55
C ASP A 168 6.12 31.21 5.22
N TYR A 169 5.02 30.88 4.52
CA TYR A 169 3.68 31.08 5.04
C TYR A 169 3.34 30.16 6.23
N ILE A 170 3.69 28.87 6.17
CA ILE A 170 3.46 27.91 7.29
C ILE A 170 4.11 28.40 8.59
N LYS A 171 5.33 28.97 8.51
CA LYS A 171 6.04 29.48 9.68
C LYS A 171 5.31 30.66 10.35
N THR A 172 4.42 31.37 9.64
CA THR A 172 3.64 32.48 10.20
C THR A 172 2.57 32.03 11.20
N PHE A 173 2.23 30.74 11.24
CA PHE A 173 1.23 30.22 12.19
C PHE A 173 1.76 30.10 13.63
N ALA A 174 3.07 30.06 13.84
CA ALA A 174 3.70 29.89 15.14
C ALA A 174 4.68 31.04 15.42
N ILE A 175 4.42 31.79 16.49
CA ILE A 175 5.20 32.97 16.88
C ILE A 175 6.65 32.61 17.26
N GLU A 176 6.88 31.36 17.65
CA GLU A 176 8.19 30.83 18.01
C GLU A 176 9.20 30.94 16.85
N PHE A 177 8.74 30.91 15.59
CA PHE A 177 9.63 31.10 14.44
C PHE A 177 10.13 32.54 14.25
N GLU A 178 9.48 33.52 14.90
CA GLU A 178 9.91 34.93 14.87
C GLU A 178 10.95 35.23 15.95
N ASP A 179 11.04 34.40 17.00
CA ASP A 179 11.95 34.58 18.11
C ASP A 179 13.37 34.10 17.76
N PRO A 180 14.37 34.99 17.64
CA PRO A 180 15.74 34.60 17.36
C PRO A 180 16.37 33.75 18.47
N GLU A 181 15.86 33.81 19.71
CA GLU A 181 16.34 32.99 20.83
C GLU A 181 15.85 31.54 20.72
N LEU A 182 14.85 31.25 19.90
CA LEU A 182 14.35 29.90 19.63
C LEU A 182 14.89 29.31 18.32
N ASP A 183 15.81 30.01 17.64
CA ASP A 183 16.43 29.55 16.40
C ASP A 183 17.47 28.44 16.67
N PRO A 184 17.18 27.18 16.31
CA PRO A 184 18.05 26.05 16.65
C PRO A 184 19.38 26.09 15.90
N VAL A 185 19.45 26.78 14.76
CA VAL A 185 20.68 26.91 13.98
C VAL A 185 21.63 27.88 14.66
N LYS A 186 21.13 29.04 15.11
CA LYS A 186 21.94 30.04 15.81
C LYS A 186 22.40 29.55 17.18
N ASN A 187 21.57 28.76 17.85
CA ASN A 187 21.86 28.23 19.18
C ASN A 187 22.72 26.96 19.18
N GLY A 188 23.13 26.45 18.02
CA GLY A 188 23.97 25.24 17.93
C GLY A 188 23.23 23.96 18.34
N LEU A 189 21.90 23.92 18.20
CA LEU A 189 21.03 22.80 18.57
C LEU A 189 20.71 21.87 17.38
N VAL A 190 21.47 22.00 16.30
CA VAL A 190 21.37 21.12 15.12
C VAL A 190 22.03 19.78 15.42
N VAL A 191 21.32 18.70 15.13
CA VAL A 191 21.83 17.34 15.21
C VAL A 191 22.33 16.94 13.82
N THR A 192 23.64 16.75 13.70
CA THR A 192 24.28 16.29 12.46
C THR A 192 24.35 14.77 12.41
N LEU A 193 24.27 14.21 11.20
CA LEU A 193 24.59 12.81 10.98
C LEU A 193 26.09 12.59 11.18
N PRO A 194 26.52 11.60 11.98
CA PRO A 194 27.93 11.22 12.07
C PRO A 194 28.49 10.87 10.69
N GLN A 195 29.71 11.33 10.40
CA GLN A 195 30.39 11.07 9.13
C GLN A 195 30.80 9.60 8.97
N GLU A 196 31.20 8.97 10.08
CA GLU A 196 31.55 7.56 10.13
C GLU A 196 30.30 6.73 10.39
N GLN A 197 29.81 6.06 9.35
CA GLN A 197 28.71 5.12 9.46
C GLN A 197 29.27 3.69 9.49
N PRO A 198 28.94 2.88 10.51
CA PRO A 198 29.41 1.50 10.54
C PRO A 198 28.81 0.73 9.35
N PRO A 199 29.62 -0.08 8.64
CA PRO A 199 29.10 -0.87 7.54
C PRO A 199 28.08 -1.89 8.05
N TYR A 200 27.07 -2.18 7.23
CA TYR A 200 26.10 -3.21 7.53
C TYR A 200 26.79 -4.56 7.78
N SER A 201 26.43 -5.23 8.86
CA SER A 201 26.85 -6.60 9.17
C SER A 201 25.82 -7.27 10.07
N GLU A 202 25.78 -8.60 10.04
CA GLU A 202 24.92 -9.39 10.93
C GLU A 202 25.24 -9.11 12.41
N ALA A 203 26.52 -8.91 12.74
CA ALA A 203 26.95 -8.55 14.09
C ALA A 203 26.40 -7.18 14.54
N LEU A 204 26.37 -6.19 13.65
CA LEU A 204 25.79 -4.88 13.93
C LEU A 204 24.27 -4.98 14.16
N VAL A 205 23.58 -5.79 13.37
CA VAL A 205 22.14 -6.07 13.54
C VAL A 205 21.88 -6.79 14.88
N ALA A 206 22.70 -7.77 15.24
CA ALA A 206 22.60 -8.47 16.53
C ALA A 206 22.80 -7.51 17.71
N LYS A 207 23.81 -6.64 17.66
CA LYS A 207 23.99 -5.57 18.65
C LYS A 207 22.78 -4.64 18.71
N GLY A 208 22.21 -4.29 17.56
CA GLY A 208 20.99 -3.46 17.51
C GLY A 208 19.78 -4.13 18.15
N LYS A 209 19.65 -5.44 18.04
CA LYS A 209 18.62 -6.22 18.75
C LYS A 209 18.83 -6.18 20.26
N GLU A 210 20.05 -6.35 20.74
CA GLU A 210 20.38 -6.22 22.17
C GLU A 210 20.03 -4.82 22.69
N VAL A 211 20.32 -3.78 21.90
CA VAL A 211 19.92 -2.40 22.20
C VAL A 211 18.41 -2.26 22.27
N PHE A 212 17.68 -2.79 21.30
CA PHE A 212 16.22 -2.75 21.28
C PHE A 212 15.59 -3.40 22.53
N GLU A 213 16.19 -4.48 23.03
CA GLU A 213 15.76 -5.18 24.24
C GLU A 213 16.10 -4.41 25.52
N HIS A 214 17.35 -3.98 25.70
CA HIS A 214 17.78 -3.29 26.92
C HIS A 214 17.20 -1.88 27.04
N ALA A 215 17.00 -1.19 25.92
CA ALA A 215 16.39 0.14 25.86
C ALA A 215 14.86 0.07 25.95
N LYS A 216 14.31 -1.15 26.12
CA LYS A 216 12.88 -1.42 26.32
C LYS A 216 12.00 -0.91 25.19
N CYS A 217 12.53 -0.81 23.97
CA CYS A 217 11.77 -0.37 22.80
C CYS A 217 10.56 -1.30 22.54
N TRP A 218 10.71 -2.58 22.91
CA TRP A 218 9.68 -3.62 22.80
C TRP A 218 8.44 -3.36 23.67
N GLU A 219 8.53 -2.58 24.75
CA GLU A 219 7.36 -2.26 25.61
C GLU A 219 6.28 -1.49 24.83
N CYS A 220 6.66 -0.77 23.78
CA CYS A 220 5.72 -0.14 22.86
C CYS A 220 5.65 -0.90 21.53
N HIS A 221 6.80 -1.17 20.91
CA HIS A 221 6.86 -1.67 19.54
C HIS A 221 6.71 -3.20 19.41
N GLY A 222 6.69 -3.93 20.53
CA GLY A 222 6.73 -5.39 20.56
C GLY A 222 8.10 -5.95 20.18
N LYS A 223 8.37 -7.22 20.52
CA LYS A 223 9.70 -7.84 20.35
C LYS A 223 10.14 -7.96 18.89
N LEU A 224 9.18 -8.03 17.97
CA LEU A 224 9.41 -8.12 16.54
C LEU A 224 9.07 -6.83 15.78
N GLY A 225 8.84 -5.72 16.51
CA GLY A 225 8.56 -4.42 15.90
C GLY A 225 7.19 -4.32 15.21
N ARG A 226 6.22 -5.18 15.55
CA ARG A 226 4.89 -5.18 14.92
C ARG A 226 3.91 -4.18 15.54
N GLY A 227 4.32 -3.47 16.59
CA GLY A 227 3.47 -2.50 17.30
C GLY A 227 2.55 -3.15 18.34
N ASP A 228 2.86 -4.38 18.74
CA ASP A 228 2.12 -5.27 19.64
C ASP A 228 2.64 -5.23 21.10
N GLY A 229 3.45 -4.23 21.46
CA GLY A 229 3.97 -4.10 22.84
C GLY A 229 2.96 -3.48 23.81
N GLN A 230 2.03 -2.67 23.31
CA GLN A 230 0.99 -2.04 24.12
C GLN A 230 -0.13 -3.01 24.47
N GLU A 231 -0.69 -2.89 25.68
CA GLU A 231 -1.82 -3.71 26.14
C GLU A 231 -3.19 -3.02 25.98
N SER A 232 -3.22 -1.73 25.58
CA SER A 232 -4.45 -0.97 25.38
C SER A 232 -4.25 0.28 24.47
N PHE A 233 -5.34 0.97 24.11
CA PHE A 233 -5.33 2.23 23.33
C PHE A 233 -5.32 3.49 24.23
N ASP A 234 -4.53 3.51 25.29
CA ASP A 234 -4.52 4.59 26.29
C ASP A 234 -3.57 5.76 25.95
N ARG A 235 -2.70 5.59 24.94
CA ARG A 235 -1.69 6.60 24.59
C ARG A 235 -2.27 7.68 23.69
N THR A 236 -2.00 8.93 24.04
CA THR A 236 -2.29 10.09 23.21
C THR A 236 -1.00 10.79 22.78
N ASP A 237 -1.11 11.56 21.70
CA ASP A 237 -0.16 12.64 21.42
C ASP A 237 -0.43 13.86 22.30
N ASP A 238 0.44 14.87 22.24
CA ASP A 238 0.33 16.08 23.07
C ASP A 238 -0.92 16.92 22.72
N TRP A 239 -1.55 16.64 21.58
CA TRP A 239 -2.82 17.24 21.14
C TRP A 239 -4.04 16.47 21.64
N GLY A 240 -3.86 15.41 22.43
CA GLY A 240 -4.93 14.60 23.00
C GLY A 240 -5.53 13.57 22.02
N PHE A 241 -4.93 13.35 20.85
CA PHE A 241 -5.41 12.34 19.90
C PHE A 241 -4.74 10.99 20.17
N PRO A 242 -5.48 9.86 20.05
CA PRO A 242 -4.89 8.54 20.19
C PRO A 242 -3.70 8.33 19.24
N ILE A 243 -2.59 7.80 19.78
CA ILE A 243 -1.42 7.46 18.98
C ILE A 243 -1.22 5.95 18.91
N ARG A 244 -1.18 5.43 17.69
CA ARG A 244 -0.91 4.01 17.45
C ARG A 244 0.57 3.76 17.34
N ILE A 245 1.06 2.78 18.08
CA ILE A 245 2.42 2.31 17.87
C ILE A 245 2.51 1.70 16.48
N ARG A 246 3.52 2.15 15.73
CA ARG A 246 3.65 1.77 14.34
C ARG A 246 4.32 0.40 14.23
N ASN A 247 3.77 -0.44 13.37
CA ASN A 247 4.46 -1.61 12.86
C ASN A 247 5.64 -1.16 11.97
N VAL A 248 6.87 -1.34 12.48
CA VAL A 248 8.11 -0.95 11.79
C VAL A 248 8.62 -2.02 10.84
N THR A 249 8.02 -3.21 10.84
CA THR A 249 8.27 -4.22 9.81
C THR A 249 7.68 -3.80 8.46
N HIS A 250 6.71 -2.89 8.43
CA HIS A 250 6.15 -2.35 7.21
C HIS A 250 6.86 -1.04 6.82
N PRO A 251 7.78 -1.03 5.83
CA PRO A 251 8.55 0.18 5.49
C PRO A 251 7.67 1.37 5.10
N TRP A 252 6.54 1.14 4.43
CA TRP A 252 5.60 2.22 4.04
C TRP A 252 4.86 2.85 5.23
N LYS A 253 4.94 2.27 6.43
CA LYS A 253 4.39 2.86 7.66
C LYS A 253 5.39 3.80 8.35
N ILE A 254 6.67 3.81 7.94
CA ILE A 254 7.71 4.69 8.50
C ILE A 254 7.63 6.07 7.84
N LYS A 255 7.01 7.01 8.54
CA LYS A 255 6.58 8.33 8.02
C LYS A 255 7.72 9.18 7.47
N ALA A 256 8.88 9.16 8.13
CA ALA A 256 9.99 10.08 7.85
C ALA A 256 11.15 9.43 7.09
N GLY A 257 10.85 8.45 6.24
CA GLY A 257 11.82 7.80 5.38
C GLY A 257 12.35 6.47 5.94
N ILE A 258 12.74 5.59 5.03
CA ILE A 258 13.11 4.19 5.31
C ILE A 258 14.61 3.93 5.21
N LYS A 259 15.41 4.97 4.95
CA LYS A 259 16.86 4.90 4.94
C LYS A 259 17.37 4.73 6.37
N VAL A 260 18.53 4.11 6.55
CA VAL A 260 19.06 3.84 7.90
C VAL A 260 19.34 5.15 8.62
N GLU A 261 19.79 6.16 7.90
CA GLU A 261 20.06 7.52 8.36
C GLU A 261 18.77 8.22 8.83
N ASP A 262 17.66 8.06 8.10
CA ASP A 262 16.37 8.59 8.51
C ASP A 262 15.90 7.97 9.84
N ILE A 263 16.10 6.66 10.00
CA ILE A 263 15.75 5.91 11.22
C ILE A 263 16.66 6.33 12.38
N TYR A 264 17.97 6.38 12.16
CA TYR A 264 18.97 6.87 13.12
C TYR A 264 18.61 8.27 13.64
N MET A 265 18.20 9.17 12.74
CA MET A 265 17.80 10.52 13.13
C MET A 265 16.60 10.51 14.08
N ARG A 266 15.65 9.57 13.97
CA ARG A 266 14.51 9.50 14.91
C ARG A 266 14.94 9.14 16.32
N PHE A 267 15.94 8.28 16.49
CA PHE A 267 16.52 7.99 17.80
C PHE A 267 17.35 9.15 18.35
N SER A 268 17.87 10.00 17.48
CA SER A 268 18.73 11.13 17.86
C SER A 268 17.95 12.41 18.16
N THR A 269 16.81 12.63 17.51
CA THR A 269 16.00 13.85 17.68
C THR A 269 14.74 13.63 18.50
N GLY A 270 14.33 12.37 18.67
CA GLY A 270 12.98 12.03 19.14
C GLY A 270 11.90 12.46 18.14
N VAL A 271 10.64 12.26 18.52
CA VAL A 271 9.46 12.64 17.75
C VAL A 271 8.58 13.55 18.61
N ASN A 272 8.80 14.87 18.53
CA ASN A 272 8.10 15.85 19.37
C ASN A 272 6.58 15.70 19.30
N GLY A 273 5.91 15.92 20.43
CA GLY A 273 4.48 15.74 20.52
C GLY A 273 4.04 14.27 20.57
N THR A 274 4.95 13.34 20.86
CA THR A 274 4.63 11.92 21.01
C THR A 274 5.42 11.28 22.15
N PRO A 275 4.98 10.12 22.66
CA PRO A 275 5.74 9.37 23.66
C PRO A 275 7.09 8.80 23.19
N MET A 276 7.55 9.06 21.96
CA MET A 276 8.84 8.57 21.44
C MET A 276 9.95 9.61 21.66
N PRO A 277 10.79 9.45 22.71
CA PRO A 277 11.77 10.46 23.10
C PRO A 277 13.01 10.43 22.19
N SER A 278 13.92 11.37 22.41
CA SER A 278 15.30 11.21 21.97
C SER A 278 16.05 10.25 22.90
N PHE A 279 17.00 9.50 22.34
CA PHE A 279 17.85 8.55 23.04
C PHE A 279 19.31 9.01 23.09
N VAL A 280 19.61 10.30 22.79
CA VAL A 280 20.98 10.86 22.84
C VAL A 280 21.66 10.67 24.19
N ASP A 281 20.92 10.75 25.29
CA ASP A 281 21.47 10.65 26.64
C ASP A 281 21.53 9.21 27.15
N ALA A 282 20.77 8.30 26.50
CA ALA A 282 20.63 6.91 26.91
C ALA A 282 21.47 5.94 26.08
N LEU A 283 21.73 6.26 24.81
CA LEU A 283 22.40 5.40 23.84
C LEU A 283 23.55 6.14 23.15
N SER A 284 24.68 5.46 23.02
CA SER A 284 25.80 5.95 22.22
C SER A 284 25.46 6.04 20.72
N GLU A 285 26.27 6.77 19.95
CA GLU A 285 26.13 6.83 18.48
C GLU A 285 26.20 5.44 17.84
N GLU A 286 27.14 4.61 18.28
CA GLU A 286 27.30 3.25 17.77
C GLU A 286 26.06 2.39 18.04
N GLU A 287 25.49 2.49 19.24
CA GLU A 287 24.26 1.77 19.61
C GLU A 287 23.06 2.25 18.80
N ARG A 288 22.93 3.55 18.54
CA ARG A 288 21.85 4.08 17.69
C ARG A 288 21.98 3.65 16.23
N TRP A 289 23.20 3.56 15.71
CA TRP A 289 23.44 2.98 14.38
C TRP A 289 23.11 1.49 14.33
N ALA A 290 23.51 0.74 15.35
CA ALA A 290 23.18 -0.68 15.48
C ALA A 290 21.65 -0.86 15.51
N LEU A 291 20.96 -0.08 16.36
CA LEU A 291 19.50 -0.08 16.47
C LEU A 291 18.81 0.27 15.16
N ALA A 292 19.29 1.29 14.43
CA ALA A 292 18.73 1.67 13.13
C ALA A 292 18.88 0.55 12.09
N ASN A 293 20.02 -0.13 12.06
CA ASN A 293 20.24 -1.30 11.19
C ASN A 293 19.37 -2.50 11.60
N PHE A 294 19.15 -2.70 12.90
CA PHE A 294 18.22 -3.71 13.38
C PHE A 294 16.79 -3.42 12.92
N ILE A 295 16.27 -2.20 13.12
CA ILE A 295 14.94 -1.84 12.62
C ILE A 295 14.86 -1.97 11.09
N LYS A 296 15.93 -1.61 10.36
CA LYS A 296 15.99 -1.81 8.92
C LYS A 296 15.90 -3.29 8.53
N SER A 297 16.53 -4.18 9.31
CA SER A 297 16.52 -5.63 9.08
C SER A 297 15.16 -6.28 9.30
N LEU A 298 14.28 -5.66 10.12
CA LEU A 298 12.92 -6.15 10.35
C LEU A 298 11.96 -5.85 9.19
N GLN A 299 12.35 -4.99 8.25
CA GLN A 299 11.45 -4.51 7.20
C GLN A 299 11.15 -5.61 6.18
N HIS A 300 9.85 -5.89 6.03
CA HIS A 300 9.30 -6.82 5.06
C HIS A 300 9.63 -6.39 3.62
N GLN A 301 10.12 -7.34 2.84
CA GLN A 301 10.34 -7.16 1.41
C GLN A 301 9.10 -7.61 0.64
N LEU A 302 8.49 -6.66 -0.07
CA LEU A 302 7.29 -6.93 -0.83
C LEU A 302 7.56 -7.90 -1.98
N THR A 303 6.65 -8.84 -2.17
CA THR A 303 6.60 -9.66 -3.38
C THR A 303 6.23 -8.79 -4.59
N ASP A 304 6.72 -9.14 -5.78
CA ASP A 304 6.54 -8.37 -7.02
C ASP A 304 5.48 -8.96 -7.98
N HIS A 305 5.09 -10.21 -7.78
CA HIS A 305 4.16 -10.93 -8.65
C HIS A 305 2.69 -10.71 -8.25
N GLN A 306 1.79 -10.73 -9.25
CA GLN A 306 0.35 -10.52 -9.06
C GLN A 306 -0.50 -11.80 -9.15
N VAL A 307 0.16 -12.95 -9.30
CA VAL A 307 -0.49 -14.27 -9.40
C VAL A 307 0.09 -15.18 -8.34
N LEU A 308 -0.77 -15.69 -7.46
CA LEU A 308 -0.43 -16.69 -6.47
C LEU A 308 -0.31 -18.05 -7.14
N LYS A 309 0.89 -18.62 -7.15
CA LYS A 309 1.10 -20.01 -7.58
C LYS A 309 0.86 -20.93 -6.40
N ALA A 310 -0.17 -21.75 -6.50
CA ALA A 310 -0.37 -22.83 -5.55
C ALA A 310 0.66 -23.92 -5.84
N LYS A 311 1.36 -24.39 -4.81
CA LYS A 311 2.37 -25.44 -4.93
C LYS A 311 1.73 -26.83 -4.79
N GLU A 312 2.04 -27.72 -5.71
CA GLU A 312 1.64 -29.13 -5.60
C GLU A 312 2.50 -29.84 -4.56
N ILE A 313 1.86 -30.65 -3.70
CA ILE A 313 2.55 -31.53 -2.77
C ILE A 313 2.02 -32.96 -2.87
N GLU A 314 2.84 -33.93 -2.46
CA GLU A 314 2.43 -35.31 -2.25
C GLU A 314 1.98 -35.52 -0.80
N GLY A 315 0.86 -36.22 -0.60
CA GLY A 315 0.35 -36.55 0.75
C GLY A 315 -0.61 -35.51 1.34
N GLU A 316 -0.70 -35.51 2.66
CA GLU A 316 -1.62 -34.66 3.43
C GLU A 316 -1.08 -33.24 3.59
N ILE A 317 -1.98 -32.26 3.56
CA ILE A 317 -1.65 -30.87 3.88
C ILE A 317 -1.78 -30.70 5.39
N PHE A 318 -0.67 -30.43 6.07
CA PHE A 318 -0.68 -30.20 7.51
C PHE A 318 -1.19 -28.80 7.87
N ASP A 319 -1.99 -28.75 8.93
CA ASP A 319 -2.59 -27.53 9.46
C ASP A 319 -1.63 -26.76 10.42
N ASP A 320 -0.32 -26.81 10.15
CA ASP A 320 0.74 -26.10 10.88
C ASP A 320 1.42 -25.09 9.94
N PRO A 321 1.34 -23.77 10.21
CA PRO A 321 1.93 -22.75 9.34
C PRO A 321 3.47 -22.77 9.28
N THR A 322 4.13 -23.54 10.16
CA THR A 322 5.59 -23.69 10.20
C THR A 322 6.10 -24.91 9.43
N ASP A 323 5.20 -25.73 8.88
CA ASP A 323 5.55 -26.89 8.05
C ASP A 323 6.42 -26.49 6.84
N GLU A 324 7.34 -27.38 6.48
CA GLU A 324 8.31 -27.15 5.40
C GLU A 324 7.65 -26.92 4.03
N ASN A 325 6.47 -27.50 3.79
CA ASN A 325 5.74 -27.29 2.55
C ASN A 325 5.25 -25.85 2.42
N TRP A 326 4.79 -25.24 3.51
CA TRP A 326 4.41 -23.82 3.54
C TRP A 326 5.63 -22.93 3.35
N ALA A 327 6.75 -23.23 4.01
CA ALA A 327 7.99 -22.46 3.83
C ALA A 327 8.48 -22.48 2.38
N ALA A 328 8.29 -23.61 1.69
CA ALA A 328 8.71 -23.80 0.31
C ALA A 328 7.64 -23.43 -0.73
N ALA A 329 6.48 -22.91 -0.34
CA ALA A 329 5.48 -22.34 -1.24
C ALA A 329 5.77 -20.85 -1.47
N GLU A 330 5.60 -20.38 -2.72
CA GLU A 330 5.82 -18.98 -3.08
C GLU A 330 4.79 -18.07 -2.36
N PRO A 331 5.23 -17.08 -1.56
CA PRO A 331 4.34 -16.10 -0.94
C PRO A 331 3.92 -15.03 -1.94
N MET A 332 2.67 -14.58 -1.85
CA MET A 332 2.18 -13.39 -2.55
C MET A 332 1.59 -12.38 -1.54
N ASP A 333 2.12 -11.17 -1.53
CA ASP A 333 1.58 -10.07 -0.72
C ASP A 333 0.37 -9.45 -1.42
N VAL A 334 -0.78 -9.55 -0.76
CA VAL A 334 -2.02 -8.91 -1.19
C VAL A 334 -2.16 -7.59 -0.47
N ARG A 335 -2.08 -6.48 -1.22
CA ARG A 335 -2.35 -5.14 -0.70
C ARG A 335 -3.84 -4.95 -0.42
N LEU A 336 -4.12 -4.37 0.73
CA LEU A 336 -5.47 -4.05 1.19
C LEU A 336 -5.61 -2.55 1.39
N THR A 337 -6.82 -2.04 1.16
CA THR A 337 -7.18 -0.64 1.40
C THR A 337 -8.53 -0.56 2.10
N GLY A 338 -8.78 0.56 2.77
CA GLY A 338 -10.05 0.80 3.43
C GLY A 338 -11.19 0.83 2.42
N GLN A 339 -12.32 0.22 2.80
CA GLN A 339 -13.51 0.20 2.00
C GLN A 339 -14.15 1.60 1.88
N VAL A 340 -13.92 2.30 0.76
CA VAL A 340 -14.52 3.62 0.48
C VAL A 340 -15.57 3.63 -0.66
N ILE A 341 -15.91 2.47 -1.20
CA ILE A 341 -16.84 2.31 -2.33
C ILE A 341 -18.29 2.50 -1.87
N ALA A 342 -18.68 1.84 -0.78
CA ALA A 342 -20.03 1.88 -0.23
C ALA A 342 -20.06 2.53 1.14
N ALA A 343 -21.20 3.13 1.49
CA ALA A 343 -21.44 3.57 2.85
C ALA A 343 -21.65 2.34 3.78
N PRO A 344 -21.09 2.36 5.01
CA PRO A 344 -20.22 3.39 5.55
C PRO A 344 -18.78 3.26 5.00
N ARG A 345 -18.17 4.38 4.61
CA ARG A 345 -16.85 4.47 3.97
C ARG A 345 -15.77 4.59 5.03
N TRP A 346 -14.85 3.64 5.02
CA TRP A 346 -13.74 3.56 5.94
C TRP A 346 -12.43 3.70 5.18
N GLN A 347 -11.60 4.67 5.55
CA GLN A 347 -10.33 4.96 4.87
C GLN A 347 -9.10 4.83 5.78
N ASN A 348 -9.29 4.43 7.04
CA ASN A 348 -8.22 4.30 8.03
C ASN A 348 -8.04 2.83 8.47
N PRO A 349 -7.84 1.89 7.52
CA PRO A 349 -7.62 0.51 7.86
C PRO A 349 -6.34 0.34 8.68
N SER A 350 -6.29 -0.65 9.55
CA SER A 350 -5.04 -1.05 10.21
C SER A 350 -4.32 -2.16 9.43
N ILE A 351 -5.10 -3.07 8.81
CA ILE A 351 -4.64 -4.18 7.98
C ILE A 351 -4.51 -3.70 6.52
N GLU A 352 -3.29 -3.38 6.11
CA GLU A 352 -2.99 -2.88 4.75
C GLU A 352 -2.38 -3.94 3.83
N MET A 353 -2.09 -5.13 4.36
CA MET A 353 -1.44 -6.21 3.65
C MET A 353 -1.71 -7.55 4.34
N ALA A 354 -1.89 -8.60 3.53
CA ALA A 354 -1.81 -9.99 3.98
C ALA A 354 -0.93 -10.79 3.02
N THR A 355 -0.02 -11.61 3.56
CA THR A 355 0.79 -12.54 2.77
C THR A 355 0.04 -13.85 2.63
N VAL A 356 -0.14 -14.31 1.39
CA VAL A 356 -0.87 -15.54 1.07
C VAL A 356 0.08 -16.57 0.47
N ARG A 357 -0.01 -17.81 0.93
CA ARG A 357 0.58 -19.00 0.28
C ARG A 357 -0.52 -19.98 -0.03
N ALA A 358 -0.33 -20.83 -1.04
CA ALA A 358 -1.27 -21.88 -1.36
C ALA A 358 -0.57 -23.22 -1.61
N LEU A 359 -1.14 -24.28 -1.07
CA LEU A 359 -0.76 -25.67 -1.31
C LEU A 359 -1.95 -26.41 -1.91
N TYR A 360 -1.70 -27.38 -2.78
CA TYR A 360 -2.71 -28.32 -3.21
C TYR A 360 -2.13 -29.72 -3.39
N ASN A 361 -2.96 -30.73 -3.23
CA ASN A 361 -2.63 -32.11 -3.55
C ASN A 361 -3.65 -32.67 -4.56
N GLN A 362 -3.87 -33.98 -4.62
CA GLN A 362 -4.83 -34.56 -5.56
C GLN A 362 -6.30 -34.27 -5.22
N THR A 363 -6.61 -33.96 -3.96
CA THR A 363 -7.99 -33.86 -3.45
C THR A 363 -8.33 -32.47 -2.93
N ASP A 364 -7.37 -31.77 -2.34
CA ASP A 364 -7.58 -30.58 -1.53
C ASP A 364 -6.72 -29.40 -1.99
N ILE A 365 -7.20 -28.21 -1.64
CA ILE A 365 -6.45 -26.96 -1.68
C ILE A 365 -6.50 -26.30 -0.31
N ALA A 366 -5.38 -25.71 0.08
CA ALA A 366 -5.27 -24.92 1.30
C ALA A 366 -4.62 -23.56 1.02
N PHE A 367 -5.03 -22.56 1.77
CA PHE A 367 -4.45 -21.23 1.76
C PHE A 367 -3.96 -20.89 3.16
N LEU A 368 -2.69 -20.53 3.29
CA LEU A 368 -2.14 -19.90 4.49
C LEU A 368 -2.17 -18.39 4.29
N ILE A 369 -2.87 -17.68 5.16
CA ILE A 369 -2.97 -16.23 5.16
C ILE A 369 -2.36 -15.69 6.44
N GLN A 370 -1.42 -14.77 6.31
CA GLN A 370 -0.74 -14.13 7.44
C GLN A 370 -0.88 -12.61 7.34
N TRP A 371 -1.30 -11.97 8.43
CA TRP A 371 -1.35 -10.51 8.53
C TRP A 371 -0.95 -10.06 9.92
N ASP A 372 -0.41 -8.85 10.00
CA ASP A 372 -0.02 -8.24 11.26
C ASP A 372 -1.22 -7.54 11.89
N ASP A 373 -1.52 -7.93 13.12
CA ASP A 373 -2.56 -7.37 13.98
C ASP A 373 -2.00 -7.29 15.41
N PRO A 374 -1.80 -6.08 15.96
CA PRO A 374 -1.16 -5.92 17.26
C PRO A 374 -1.93 -6.55 18.41
N PHE A 375 -3.22 -6.84 18.24
CA PHE A 375 -4.05 -7.44 19.27
C PHE A 375 -4.63 -8.77 18.81
N LYS A 376 -5.02 -9.60 19.79
CA LYS A 376 -5.73 -10.85 19.55
C LYS A 376 -7.19 -10.65 19.93
N ASP A 377 -8.00 -10.16 19.00
CA ASP A 377 -9.38 -9.86 19.28
C ASP A 377 -10.28 -11.07 18.98
N ILE A 378 -10.89 -11.64 20.02
CA ILE A 378 -11.72 -12.86 19.94
C ILE A 378 -13.16 -12.68 20.43
N VAL A 379 -13.60 -11.43 20.62
CA VAL A 379 -14.94 -11.09 21.15
C VAL A 379 -15.67 -10.25 20.13
N HIS A 380 -16.96 -10.51 19.91
CA HIS A 380 -17.80 -9.69 19.03
C HIS A 380 -19.12 -9.31 19.70
N GLN A 381 -19.32 -8.01 19.90
CA GLN A 381 -20.54 -7.43 20.45
C GLN A 381 -21.39 -6.87 19.30
N GLU A 382 -22.47 -7.57 18.93
CA GLU A 382 -23.33 -7.17 17.80
C GLU A 382 -24.02 -5.82 18.06
N GLU A 383 -24.36 -5.53 19.32
CA GLU A 383 -24.97 -4.28 19.75
C GLU A 383 -24.04 -3.05 19.62
N ALA A 384 -22.73 -3.28 19.54
CA ALA A 384 -21.74 -2.22 19.36
C ALA A 384 -21.55 -1.86 17.87
N GLU A 385 -22.06 -2.68 16.93
CA GLU A 385 -21.88 -2.45 15.51
C GLU A 385 -22.37 -1.06 15.07
N PHE A 386 -21.56 -0.44 14.21
CA PHE A 386 -21.80 0.88 13.69
C PHE A 386 -23.03 0.90 12.78
N ASP A 387 -24.05 1.62 13.22
CA ASP A 387 -25.23 1.87 12.39
C ASP A 387 -24.91 2.88 11.26
N ALA A 388 -24.79 2.36 10.04
CA ALA A 388 -24.53 3.13 8.84
C ALA A 388 -25.60 4.21 8.54
N GLN A 389 -26.81 4.09 9.10
CA GLN A 389 -27.84 5.12 8.97
C GLN A 389 -27.48 6.41 9.71
N LYS A 390 -26.63 6.35 10.75
CA LYS A 390 -26.21 7.52 11.54
C LYS A 390 -25.47 8.56 10.69
N ILE A 391 -24.75 8.10 9.67
CA ILE A 391 -24.01 8.99 8.76
C ILE A 391 -24.76 9.21 7.44
N SER A 392 -25.48 8.21 6.92
CA SER A 392 -26.16 8.27 5.61
C SER A 392 -27.20 9.41 5.50
N ARG A 393 -26.80 10.57 4.97
CA ARG A 393 -27.70 11.67 4.58
C ARG A 393 -27.52 12.02 3.10
N ILE A 394 -28.62 12.33 2.41
CA ILE A 394 -28.62 12.71 0.99
C ILE A 394 -27.88 14.04 0.81
N GLY A 395 -26.89 14.08 -0.08
CA GLY A 395 -26.28 15.32 -0.58
C GLY A 395 -25.03 15.84 0.13
N ALA A 396 -24.38 15.07 1.01
CA ALA A 396 -23.20 15.55 1.73
C ALA A 396 -22.08 14.49 1.86
N PHE A 397 -20.89 14.89 2.33
CA PHE A 397 -19.70 14.02 2.58
C PHE A 397 -19.94 12.89 3.60
N ASN A 398 -21.16 12.79 4.11
CA ASN A 398 -21.67 12.06 5.25
C ASN A 398 -21.73 10.53 5.05
N SER A 399 -20.87 9.96 4.23
CA SER A 399 -20.72 8.50 4.15
C SER A 399 -19.38 8.04 4.69
N PHE A 400 -18.42 8.94 4.86
CA PHE A 400 -17.16 8.63 5.52
C PHE A 400 -17.35 8.59 7.03
N ILE A 401 -16.68 7.63 7.65
CA ILE A 401 -16.66 7.49 9.09
C ILE A 401 -15.50 8.35 9.62
N PRO A 402 -15.75 9.29 10.56
CA PRO A 402 -14.68 9.99 11.26
C PRO A 402 -13.69 9.00 11.89
N ALA A 403 -12.40 9.29 11.77
CA ALA A 403 -11.33 8.41 12.22
C ALA A 403 -11.27 8.30 13.75
N ASN A 404 -11.71 9.35 14.46
CA ASN A 404 -11.75 9.42 15.91
C ASN A 404 -13.20 9.65 16.39
N GLY A 405 -13.58 8.95 17.47
CA GLY A 405 -14.87 9.13 18.15
C GLY A 405 -16.09 8.47 17.50
N ALA A 406 -16.12 8.30 16.17
CA ALA A 406 -17.27 7.67 15.49
C ALA A 406 -17.24 6.13 15.52
N LEU A 407 -16.05 5.53 15.42
CA LEU A 407 -15.82 4.12 15.70
C LEU A 407 -15.07 4.00 17.01
N GLN A 408 -15.61 3.20 17.93
CA GLN A 408 -14.96 2.90 19.19
C GLN A 408 -13.83 1.90 18.94
N ARG A 409 -12.61 2.42 18.86
CA ARG A 409 -11.38 1.62 18.79
C ARG A 409 -11.07 1.12 20.19
N GLN A 410 -11.46 -0.10 20.47
CA GLN A 410 -11.38 -0.68 21.81
C GLN A 410 -11.20 -2.19 21.70
N LEU A 411 -10.37 -2.72 22.60
CA LEU A 411 -10.21 -4.16 22.77
C LEU A 411 -11.52 -4.80 23.24
N GLN A 412 -11.69 -6.08 22.91
CA GLN A 412 -12.82 -6.90 23.36
C GLN A 412 -14.21 -6.41 22.88
N THR A 413 -14.26 -5.61 21.81
CA THR A 413 -15.52 -5.13 21.23
C THR A 413 -15.87 -5.89 19.96
N PHE A 414 -14.96 -5.90 18.99
CA PHE A 414 -15.11 -6.65 17.74
C PHE A 414 -13.97 -7.64 17.61
N ARG A 415 -14.23 -8.69 16.85
CA ARG A 415 -13.32 -9.79 16.58
C ARG A 415 -12.45 -9.50 15.37
N ASP A 416 -11.31 -10.18 15.30
CA ASP A 416 -10.56 -10.29 14.06
C ASP A 416 -11.25 -11.24 13.07
N ALA A 417 -11.16 -10.90 11.79
CA ALA A 417 -11.68 -11.75 10.74
C ALA A 417 -10.92 -11.56 9.43
N ILE A 418 -10.93 -12.60 8.60
CA ILE A 418 -10.44 -12.53 7.24
C ILE A 418 -11.31 -13.39 6.33
N ALA A 419 -11.51 -12.93 5.10
CA ALA A 419 -12.29 -13.65 4.12
C ALA A 419 -11.57 -13.78 2.78
N LEU A 420 -11.43 -15.01 2.30
CA LEU A 420 -11.11 -15.29 0.91
C LEU A 420 -12.37 -15.16 0.07
N GLN A 421 -12.26 -14.49 -1.07
CA GLN A 421 -13.35 -14.31 -2.01
C GLN A 421 -12.97 -14.86 -3.37
N PHE A 422 -13.87 -15.65 -3.94
CA PHE A 422 -13.77 -16.21 -5.28
C PHE A 422 -15.07 -15.94 -6.04
N PRO A 423 -15.06 -15.85 -7.37
CA PRO A 423 -16.30 -15.88 -8.13
C PRO A 423 -16.95 -17.26 -7.98
N VAL A 424 -18.29 -17.35 -7.91
CA VAL A 424 -18.97 -18.67 -7.85
C VAL A 424 -18.68 -19.51 -9.09
N LYS A 425 -18.54 -18.86 -10.26
CA LYS A 425 -18.16 -19.49 -11.51
C LYS A 425 -16.89 -18.86 -12.04
N LEU A 426 -16.02 -19.68 -12.64
CA LEU A 426 -14.86 -19.16 -13.36
C LEU A 426 -15.34 -18.19 -14.45
N PRO A 427 -14.84 -16.95 -14.47
CA PRO A 427 -15.24 -15.99 -15.49
C PRO A 427 -14.84 -16.46 -16.90
N GLU A 428 -15.70 -16.17 -17.87
CA GLU A 428 -15.39 -16.32 -19.28
C GLU A 428 -14.85 -14.99 -19.82
N GLY A 429 -13.65 -15.02 -20.42
CA GLY A 429 -12.97 -13.82 -20.90
C GLY A 429 -12.43 -12.93 -19.76
N THR A 430 -12.45 -11.61 -19.97
CA THR A 430 -11.84 -10.63 -19.06
C THR A 430 -12.80 -10.07 -18.01
N LYS A 431 -14.11 -10.32 -18.15
CA LYS A 431 -15.14 -9.75 -17.27
C LYS A 431 -15.23 -10.55 -15.96
N LYS A 432 -14.68 -9.99 -14.88
CA LYS A 432 -14.80 -10.53 -13.51
C LYS A 432 -16.06 -9.95 -12.82
N PRO A 433 -16.64 -10.63 -11.81
CA PRO A 433 -17.61 -9.99 -10.92
C PRO A 433 -17.01 -8.73 -10.28
N HIS A 434 -17.83 -7.86 -9.72
CA HIS A 434 -17.28 -6.76 -8.91
C HIS A 434 -16.46 -7.32 -7.72
N PHE A 435 -15.23 -6.83 -7.50
CA PHE A 435 -14.35 -7.37 -6.46
C PHE A 435 -14.88 -7.12 -5.05
N PHE A 436 -15.72 -6.10 -4.86
CA PHE A 436 -16.44 -5.95 -3.61
C PHE A 436 -17.74 -6.76 -3.67
N ARG A 437 -17.70 -8.00 -3.16
CA ARG A 437 -18.87 -8.88 -2.96
C ARG A 437 -19.71 -9.23 -4.20
N GLY A 438 -19.16 -9.10 -5.41
CA GLY A 438 -19.85 -9.46 -6.65
C GLY A 438 -21.01 -8.55 -7.03
N ASP A 439 -21.92 -9.06 -7.84
CA ASP A 439 -23.16 -8.40 -8.22
C ASP A 439 -24.32 -9.42 -8.31
N SER A 440 -25.53 -8.96 -8.64
CA SER A 440 -26.71 -9.83 -8.68
C SER A 440 -26.59 -11.00 -9.66
N SER A 441 -25.91 -10.77 -10.78
CA SER A 441 -25.74 -11.74 -11.87
C SER A 441 -24.48 -12.56 -11.71
N ASN A 442 -23.46 -11.99 -11.08
CA ASN A 442 -22.16 -12.59 -10.84
C ASN A 442 -21.91 -12.70 -9.33
N PRO A 443 -22.48 -13.71 -8.66
CA PRO A 443 -22.23 -13.93 -7.24
C PRO A 443 -20.78 -14.33 -6.97
N VAL A 444 -20.35 -14.07 -5.74
CA VAL A 444 -19.07 -14.53 -5.21
C VAL A 444 -19.29 -15.55 -4.10
N HIS A 445 -18.32 -16.44 -3.95
CA HIS A 445 -18.16 -17.36 -2.84
C HIS A 445 -17.14 -16.78 -1.84
N LEU A 446 -17.47 -16.80 -0.55
CA LEU A 446 -16.68 -16.27 0.55
C LEU A 446 -16.34 -17.40 1.53
N TRP A 447 -15.08 -17.52 1.91
CA TRP A 447 -14.66 -18.32 3.07
C TRP A 447 -14.29 -17.33 4.16
N ARG A 448 -15.12 -17.23 5.20
CA ARG A 448 -15.01 -16.18 6.21
C ARG A 448 -14.54 -16.78 7.52
N TRP A 449 -13.26 -16.63 7.81
CA TRP A 449 -12.74 -16.97 9.13
C TRP A 449 -13.03 -15.86 10.13
N ARG A 450 -13.37 -16.26 11.36
CA ARG A 450 -13.69 -15.39 12.48
C ARG A 450 -13.03 -15.92 13.76
N SER A 451 -12.36 -15.05 14.50
CA SER A 451 -11.61 -15.42 15.71
C SER A 451 -12.49 -15.70 16.96
N ASP A 452 -13.77 -15.30 16.95
CA ASP A 452 -14.74 -15.52 18.03
C ASP A 452 -15.42 -16.89 17.99
N LEU A 453 -15.17 -17.66 16.94
CA LEU A 453 -15.72 -18.99 16.74
C LEU A 453 -14.75 -20.06 17.27
N ALA A 454 -15.29 -21.19 17.71
CA ALA A 454 -14.48 -22.35 18.11
C ALA A 454 -13.58 -22.81 16.95
N GLU A 455 -12.33 -23.19 17.25
CA GLU A 455 -11.27 -23.47 16.26
C GLU A 455 -11.72 -24.41 15.11
N VAL A 456 -12.51 -25.45 15.40
CA VAL A 456 -13.00 -26.43 14.40
C VAL A 456 -14.07 -25.86 13.45
N THR A 457 -14.82 -24.83 13.88
CA THR A 457 -15.90 -24.19 13.09
C THR A 457 -15.58 -22.73 12.79
N ALA A 458 -14.30 -22.35 12.85
CA ALA A 458 -13.90 -20.95 12.82
C ALA A 458 -14.12 -20.25 11.47
N VAL A 459 -14.48 -21.02 10.44
CA VAL A 459 -14.73 -20.55 9.08
C VAL A 459 -16.17 -20.82 8.67
N GLU A 460 -16.77 -19.83 8.01
CA GLU A 460 -18.12 -19.89 7.44
C GLU A 460 -18.05 -19.68 5.93
N GLU A 461 -18.57 -20.64 5.16
CA GLU A 461 -18.83 -20.48 3.74
C GLU A 461 -20.15 -19.73 3.51
N ALA A 462 -20.09 -18.70 2.66
CA ALA A 462 -21.23 -17.85 2.34
C ALA A 462 -21.15 -17.35 0.90
N ASN A 463 -22.29 -17.00 0.30
CA ASN A 463 -22.34 -16.37 -1.01
C ASN A 463 -22.82 -14.92 -0.91
N ALA A 464 -22.22 -14.04 -1.70
CA ALA A 464 -22.65 -12.65 -1.82
C ALA A 464 -23.04 -12.30 -3.27
N ARG A 465 -24.01 -11.39 -3.40
CA ARG A 465 -24.59 -10.91 -4.67
C ARG A 465 -24.59 -9.39 -4.67
N GLY A 466 -23.43 -8.80 -4.45
CA GLY A 466 -23.23 -7.38 -4.18
C GLY A 466 -23.30 -7.02 -2.70
N TRP A 467 -22.75 -5.86 -2.36
CA TRP A 467 -22.61 -5.36 -0.99
C TRP A 467 -23.89 -4.75 -0.39
N LYS A 468 -24.91 -4.49 -1.21
CA LYS A 468 -26.19 -3.91 -0.76
C LYS A 468 -27.01 -4.86 0.10
N GLN A 469 -26.64 -6.14 0.14
CA GLN A 469 -27.29 -7.16 0.95
C GLN A 469 -26.21 -7.95 1.71
N PRO A 470 -26.55 -8.48 2.90
CA PRO A 470 -25.67 -9.37 3.63
C PRO A 470 -25.26 -10.59 2.78
N ALA A 471 -24.06 -11.11 3.04
CA ALA A 471 -23.69 -12.42 2.51
C ALA A 471 -24.62 -13.49 3.12
N LYS A 472 -25.05 -14.44 2.31
CA LYS A 472 -25.91 -15.54 2.74
C LYS A 472 -25.05 -16.74 3.09
N THR A 473 -25.00 -17.10 4.38
CA THR A 473 -24.36 -18.32 4.87
C THR A 473 -24.91 -19.56 4.16
N GLN A 474 -24.03 -20.46 3.74
CA GLN A 474 -24.41 -21.74 3.16
C GLN A 474 -24.97 -22.69 4.25
N PRO A 475 -25.92 -23.58 3.91
CA PRO A 475 -26.39 -24.66 4.77
C PRO A 475 -25.27 -25.50 5.40
N LYS A 476 -25.51 -26.10 6.57
CA LYS A 476 -24.50 -26.89 7.32
C LYS A 476 -23.92 -28.06 6.53
N ASP A 477 -24.71 -28.68 5.66
CA ASP A 477 -24.30 -29.78 4.77
C ASP A 477 -23.49 -29.31 3.55
N GLN A 478 -23.37 -28.00 3.35
CA GLN A 478 -22.60 -27.38 2.27
C GLN A 478 -21.30 -26.72 2.78
N GLN A 479 -21.10 -26.65 4.10
CA GLN A 479 -19.86 -26.20 4.73
C GLN A 479 -18.78 -27.29 4.62
N GLN A 480 -17.76 -27.04 3.81
CA GLN A 480 -16.65 -27.92 3.45
C GLN A 480 -15.28 -27.31 3.76
N VAL A 481 -15.20 -26.01 4.07
CA VAL A 481 -13.95 -25.39 4.50
C VAL A 481 -13.70 -25.67 5.98
N ALA A 482 -12.51 -26.18 6.27
CA ALA A 482 -11.95 -26.24 7.61
C ALA A 482 -10.90 -25.14 7.77
N ALA A 483 -10.68 -24.68 9.01
CA ALA A 483 -9.65 -23.71 9.28
C ALA A 483 -8.92 -23.98 10.59
N THR A 484 -7.63 -23.65 10.63
CA THR A 484 -6.85 -23.50 11.86
C THR A 484 -6.27 -22.11 11.92
N ALA A 485 -6.08 -21.59 13.13
CA ALA A 485 -5.57 -20.25 13.32
C ALA A 485 -4.66 -20.17 14.53
N ASN A 486 -3.56 -19.43 14.38
CA ASN A 486 -2.67 -19.09 15.48
C ASN A 486 -2.42 -17.58 15.47
N TRP A 487 -2.38 -16.97 16.65
CA TRP A 487 -1.90 -15.62 16.84
C TRP A 487 -0.63 -15.66 17.67
N ASP A 488 0.45 -15.08 17.16
CA ASP A 488 1.73 -15.03 17.85
C ASP A 488 2.41 -13.68 17.59
N GLN A 489 2.67 -12.95 18.68
CA GLN A 489 3.42 -11.68 18.69
C GLN A 489 2.95 -10.70 17.60
N GLY A 490 1.67 -10.33 17.62
CA GLY A 490 1.13 -9.32 16.72
C GLY A 490 0.89 -9.81 15.28
N ARG A 491 0.78 -11.13 15.06
CA ARG A 491 0.53 -11.72 13.74
C ARG A 491 -0.44 -12.89 13.82
N TRP A 492 -1.47 -12.84 13.00
CA TRP A 492 -2.32 -13.99 12.71
C TRP A 492 -1.72 -14.86 11.60
N SER A 493 -1.89 -16.17 11.75
CA SER A 493 -1.66 -17.17 10.71
C SER A 493 -2.90 -18.07 10.63
N VAL A 494 -3.62 -18.00 9.52
CA VAL A 494 -4.86 -18.76 9.30
C VAL A 494 -4.68 -19.67 8.10
N ILE A 495 -4.89 -20.97 8.29
CA ILE A 495 -4.95 -21.95 7.22
C ILE A 495 -6.42 -22.24 6.95
N MET A 496 -6.88 -22.05 5.72
CA MET A 496 -8.21 -22.49 5.27
C MET A 496 -8.05 -23.58 4.20
N ARG A 497 -8.66 -24.74 4.43
CA ARG A 497 -8.54 -25.92 3.57
C ARG A 497 -9.90 -26.46 3.18
N ARG A 498 -10.01 -26.95 1.94
CA ARG A 498 -11.18 -27.71 1.47
C ARG A 498 -10.86 -28.56 0.22
N PRO A 499 -11.78 -29.44 -0.19
CA PRO A 499 -11.67 -30.15 -1.47
C PRO A 499 -11.54 -29.21 -2.68
N LEU A 500 -10.76 -29.63 -3.68
CA LEU A 500 -10.60 -28.94 -4.96
C LEU A 500 -11.94 -28.77 -5.69
N LEU A 501 -12.74 -29.83 -5.67
CA LEU A 501 -14.04 -29.93 -6.32
C LEU A 501 -15.12 -30.21 -5.28
N THR A 502 -16.25 -29.54 -5.42
CA THR A 502 -17.40 -29.68 -4.52
C THR A 502 -18.68 -29.97 -5.30
N GLY A 503 -19.69 -30.53 -4.60
CA GLY A 503 -21.01 -30.80 -5.19
C GLY A 503 -21.91 -29.56 -5.27
N ASP A 504 -21.56 -28.46 -4.60
CA ASP A 504 -22.35 -27.24 -4.60
C ASP A 504 -22.00 -26.34 -5.79
N ARG A 505 -23.02 -26.03 -6.59
CA ARG A 505 -22.94 -25.08 -7.71
C ARG A 505 -22.66 -23.63 -7.28
N ASN A 506 -22.78 -23.32 -5.99
CA ASN A 506 -22.46 -22.02 -5.42
C ASN A 506 -20.99 -21.89 -4.99
N ASP A 507 -20.20 -22.96 -5.15
CA ASP A 507 -18.78 -22.93 -4.86
C ASP A 507 -17.97 -22.74 -6.13
N ILE A 508 -16.90 -21.94 -6.02
CA ILE A 508 -15.82 -21.97 -7.00
C ILE A 508 -15.27 -23.41 -7.13
N GLN A 509 -14.79 -23.81 -8.30
CA GLN A 509 -14.12 -25.10 -8.49
C GLN A 509 -12.65 -24.85 -8.80
N PHE A 510 -11.72 -25.50 -8.09
CA PHE A 510 -10.29 -25.33 -8.29
C PHE A 510 -9.78 -26.33 -9.33
N VAL A 511 -9.55 -25.82 -10.54
CA VAL A 511 -9.13 -26.62 -11.69
C VAL A 511 -7.71 -26.23 -12.09
N LYS A 512 -6.85 -27.24 -12.28
CA LYS A 512 -5.47 -27.06 -12.74
C LYS A 512 -5.40 -26.30 -14.07
N GLY A 513 -4.38 -25.46 -14.24
CA GLY A 513 -4.11 -24.68 -15.45
C GLY A 513 -5.06 -23.51 -15.68
N ARG A 514 -5.89 -23.13 -14.70
CA ARG A 514 -6.82 -22.00 -14.81
C ARG A 514 -6.41 -20.89 -13.83
N PHE A 515 -6.50 -19.65 -14.30
CA PHE A 515 -6.40 -18.47 -13.44
C PHE A 515 -7.74 -18.25 -12.72
N ILE A 516 -7.74 -18.46 -11.42
CA ILE A 516 -8.92 -18.36 -10.57
C ILE A 516 -8.86 -17.03 -9.84
N PRO A 517 -9.82 -16.10 -10.04
CA PRO A 517 -9.77 -14.82 -9.36
C PRO A 517 -9.88 -14.98 -7.83
N LEU A 518 -9.00 -14.29 -7.12
CA LEU A 518 -8.94 -14.27 -5.65
C LEU A 518 -8.95 -12.82 -5.17
N ALA A 519 -9.74 -12.52 -4.16
CA ALA A 519 -9.71 -11.26 -3.43
C ALA A 519 -9.82 -11.50 -1.92
N LEU A 520 -9.34 -10.56 -1.12
CA LEU A 520 -9.35 -10.64 0.34
C LEU A 520 -10.19 -9.51 0.92
N ASN A 521 -10.85 -9.81 2.05
CA ASN A 521 -11.40 -8.83 2.97
C ASN A 521 -10.85 -9.12 4.37
N ALA A 522 -10.47 -8.11 5.14
CA ALA A 522 -9.92 -8.28 6.48
C ALA A 522 -10.52 -7.25 7.45
N TRP A 523 -10.58 -7.63 8.72
CA TRP A 523 -11.12 -6.84 9.83
C TRP A 523 -10.20 -6.98 11.04
N ASP A 524 -9.70 -5.85 11.54
CA ASP A 524 -9.05 -5.71 12.86
C ASP A 524 -10.11 -5.23 13.86
N GLY A 525 -10.40 -6.09 14.83
CA GLY A 525 -11.46 -5.88 15.80
C GLY A 525 -11.20 -4.65 16.69
N SER A 526 -9.98 -4.53 17.20
CA SER A 526 -9.53 -3.42 18.04
C SER A 526 -9.54 -2.07 17.29
N ASN A 527 -9.37 -2.08 15.97
CA ASN A 527 -9.52 -0.88 15.12
C ASN A 527 -10.99 -0.49 14.90
N GLY A 528 -11.95 -1.26 15.39
CA GLY A 528 -13.37 -1.03 15.19
C GLY A 528 -13.90 -1.58 13.87
N GLU A 529 -13.14 -2.41 13.15
CA GLU A 529 -13.54 -2.93 11.85
C GLU A 529 -14.54 -4.08 12.02
N HIS A 530 -15.69 -3.97 11.38
CA HIS A 530 -16.74 -4.99 11.36
C HIS A 530 -17.64 -4.77 10.13
N ALA A 531 -18.43 -5.78 9.77
CA ALA A 531 -19.41 -5.70 8.68
C ALA A 531 -18.84 -5.14 7.36
N LEU A 532 -19.19 -3.89 6.98
CA LEU A 532 -18.68 -3.19 5.79
C LEU A 532 -17.49 -2.26 6.07
N VAL A 533 -17.21 -1.96 7.34
CA VAL A 533 -16.02 -1.26 7.81
C VAL A 533 -14.89 -2.27 7.80
N MET A 534 -14.12 -2.30 6.72
CA MET A 534 -13.14 -3.35 6.47
C MET A 534 -12.00 -2.86 5.59
N SER A 535 -10.97 -3.68 5.53
CA SER A 535 -9.92 -3.63 4.52
C SER A 535 -10.25 -4.59 3.39
N LEU A 536 -10.01 -4.23 2.12
CA LEU A 536 -10.28 -5.08 0.95
C LEU A 536 -9.19 -4.99 -0.11
N SER A 537 -9.07 -6.05 -0.93
CA SER A 537 -8.22 -6.08 -2.13
C SER A 537 -9.05 -5.95 -3.41
N THR A 538 -8.37 -5.65 -4.52
CA THR A 538 -8.89 -5.93 -5.86
C THR A 538 -8.69 -7.42 -6.21
N TRP A 539 -9.13 -7.82 -7.42
CA TRP A 539 -8.92 -9.17 -7.92
C TRP A 539 -7.45 -9.43 -8.25
N HIS A 540 -6.87 -10.38 -7.53
CA HIS A 540 -5.66 -11.12 -7.91
C HIS A 540 -6.07 -12.44 -8.58
N SER A 541 -5.12 -13.35 -8.80
CA SER A 541 -5.43 -14.68 -9.31
C SER A 541 -4.59 -15.73 -8.59
N VAL A 542 -5.19 -16.89 -8.33
CA VAL A 542 -4.48 -18.11 -7.96
C VAL A 542 -4.47 -19.07 -9.13
N ILE A 543 -3.35 -19.75 -9.33
CA ILE A 543 -3.19 -20.80 -10.34
C ILE A 543 -2.66 -22.08 -9.68
N LEU A 544 -3.28 -23.21 -10.02
CA LEU A 544 -2.75 -24.54 -9.73
C LEU A 544 -2.07 -24.98 -11.01
N GLU A 545 -0.77 -25.24 -10.97
CA GLU A 545 -0.03 -25.56 -12.18
C GLU A 545 -0.56 -26.85 -12.82
N ALA A 546 -0.75 -26.81 -14.15
CA ALA A 546 -1.02 -28.02 -14.91
C ALA A 546 0.31 -28.55 -15.44
N PRO A 547 0.58 -29.87 -15.35
CA PRO A 547 1.76 -30.43 -15.97
C PRO A 547 1.73 -30.12 -17.48
N VAL A 548 2.86 -29.66 -18.01
CA VAL A 548 3.00 -29.38 -19.44
C VAL A 548 2.69 -30.66 -20.22
N PRO A 549 1.68 -30.67 -21.12
CA PRO A 549 1.34 -31.88 -21.86
C PRO A 549 2.53 -32.42 -22.63
N LEU A 550 2.73 -33.75 -22.63
CA LEU A 550 3.84 -34.41 -23.34
C LEU A 550 3.91 -33.99 -24.83
N ALA A 551 2.75 -33.71 -25.43
CA ALA A 551 2.64 -33.23 -26.81
C ALA A 551 3.46 -31.95 -27.06
N VAL A 552 3.54 -31.03 -26.10
CA VAL A 552 4.36 -29.80 -26.24
C VAL A 552 5.82 -30.17 -26.42
N TYR A 553 6.37 -31.04 -25.56
CA TYR A 553 7.74 -31.52 -25.69
C TYR A 553 7.97 -32.27 -27.02
N LEU A 554 7.00 -33.08 -27.44
CA LEU A 554 7.07 -33.80 -28.72
C LEU A 554 7.07 -32.85 -29.92
N TYR A 555 6.24 -31.81 -29.91
CA TYR A 555 6.23 -30.79 -30.97
C TYR A 555 7.51 -29.96 -30.99
N THR A 556 8.05 -29.60 -29.83
CA THR A 556 9.35 -28.91 -29.74
C THR A 556 10.47 -29.80 -30.28
N LEU A 557 10.49 -31.08 -29.90
CA LEU A 557 11.47 -32.05 -30.41
C LEU A 557 11.34 -32.22 -31.92
N LEU A 558 10.12 -32.37 -32.43
CA LEU A 558 9.85 -32.48 -33.87
C LEU A 558 10.31 -31.23 -34.61
N ALA A 559 10.04 -30.04 -34.10
CA ALA A 559 10.49 -28.78 -34.69
C ALA A 559 12.02 -28.71 -34.75
N VAL A 560 12.72 -29.07 -33.67
CA VAL A 560 14.20 -29.16 -33.65
C VAL A 560 14.71 -30.15 -34.69
N VAL A 561 14.10 -31.33 -34.81
CA VAL A 561 14.49 -32.34 -35.80
C VAL A 561 14.26 -31.84 -37.22
N VAL A 562 13.10 -31.25 -37.52
CA VAL A 562 12.77 -30.72 -38.85
C VAL A 562 13.71 -29.59 -39.22
N SER A 563 13.95 -28.62 -38.32
CA SER A 563 14.91 -27.54 -38.53
C SER A 563 16.33 -28.06 -38.72
N GLY A 564 16.74 -29.07 -37.95
CA GLY A 564 18.03 -29.73 -38.10
C GLY A 564 18.21 -30.44 -39.44
N VAL A 565 17.20 -31.20 -39.87
CA VAL A 565 17.18 -31.89 -41.18
C VAL A 565 17.19 -30.87 -42.32
N LEU A 566 16.39 -29.81 -42.23
CA LEU A 566 16.35 -28.75 -43.23
C LEU A 566 17.69 -28.01 -43.31
N GLY A 567 18.30 -27.70 -42.16
CA GLY A 567 19.63 -27.10 -42.08
C GLY A 567 20.69 -28.00 -42.71
N PHE A 568 20.71 -29.30 -42.36
CA PHE A 568 21.63 -30.27 -42.95
C PHE A 568 21.43 -30.42 -44.47
N TRP A 569 20.18 -30.43 -44.93
CA TRP A 569 19.85 -30.48 -46.35
C TRP A 569 20.34 -29.23 -47.10
N LEU A 570 20.13 -28.03 -46.54
CA LEU A 570 20.64 -26.77 -47.09
C LEU A 570 22.18 -26.78 -47.15
N MET A 571 22.86 -27.21 -46.09
CA MET A 571 24.32 -27.35 -46.07
C MET A 571 24.82 -28.30 -47.16
N ARG A 572 24.19 -29.47 -47.32
CA ARG A 572 24.55 -30.43 -48.37
C ARG A 572 24.31 -29.87 -49.77
N LYS A 573 23.19 -29.18 -49.98
CA LYS A 573 22.86 -28.56 -51.26
C LYS A 573 23.86 -27.47 -51.64
N GLU A 574 24.30 -26.66 -50.67
CA GLU A 574 25.31 -25.64 -50.90
C GLU A 574 26.69 -26.24 -51.17
N GLN A 575 27.11 -27.25 -50.38
CA GLN A 575 28.34 -28.00 -50.64
C GLN A 575 28.38 -28.64 -52.03
N ALA A 576 27.24 -29.14 -52.52
CA ALA A 576 27.13 -29.69 -53.87
C ALA A 576 27.24 -28.62 -54.96
N ARG A 577 26.81 -27.37 -54.70
CA ARG A 577 26.98 -26.23 -55.61
C ARG A 577 28.41 -25.71 -55.66
N THR A 578 29.13 -25.78 -54.54
CA THR A 578 30.51 -25.27 -54.42
C THR A 578 31.57 -26.32 -54.76
N ARG A 579 31.18 -27.56 -55.10
CA ARG A 579 32.15 -28.58 -55.56
C ARG A 579 32.66 -28.20 -56.96
N PRO A 580 33.99 -28.03 -57.14
CA PRO A 580 34.56 -27.87 -58.48
C PRO A 580 34.29 -29.14 -59.29
N ALA A 581 33.83 -28.99 -60.53
CA ALA A 581 33.81 -30.11 -61.47
C ALA A 581 35.25 -30.56 -61.71
N LEU A 582 35.57 -31.80 -61.32
CA LEU A 582 36.82 -32.48 -61.64
C LEU A 582 36.77 -33.06 -63.06
#